data_AF-A0AB73T675-F1
#
_entry.id   AF-A0AB73T675-F1
#
_cell.length_a   1.000
_cell.length_b   1.000
_cell.length_c   1.000
_cell.angle_alpha   90.00
_cell.angle_beta   90.00
_cell.angle_gamma   90.00
#
_symmetry.space_group_name_H-M   'P 1'
#
loop_
_entity.id
_entity.type
_entity.pdbx_description
1 polymer ?
#
loop_
_entity_poly.entity_id
_entity_poly.type
_entity_poly.pdbx_seq_one_letter_code
_entity_poly.pdbx_strand_id
1 'polypeptide(L)'
;MITTRCGLDCENCKWKEDFGCGGCIKTGGNPFHGECRLAKCCQEKGHVHCGECGEFPCELLISFTNDEENGDNPPGARVEVCRKLKEVQNSRYPWLSEYCADKPGAESDFKVEWQWKRFMVDGKMYAAVCKDKEGRDYLLTVKLPPDLGEGLRARYHDIIPGYYCNKIHWNSVRLDGEVPDDLVKDIIDKSYELIIKGLSKKRQKEISELR
;
A
#
# COMPACT_ATOMS: atom_id res chain seq x y z
N MET A 1 -0.90 4.09 -7.68
CA MET A 1 -0.20 4.70 -8.84
C MET A 1 0.84 5.68 -8.34
N ILE A 2 2.03 5.78 -8.97
CA ILE A 2 3.07 6.76 -8.57
C ILE A 2 2.69 8.13 -9.14
N THR A 3 2.49 9.13 -8.28
CA THR A 3 2.03 10.48 -8.67
C THR A 3 3.11 11.56 -8.56
N THR A 4 4.27 11.22 -8.01
CA THR A 4 5.37 12.15 -7.74
C THR A 4 6.73 11.49 -7.98
N ARG A 5 7.70 12.27 -8.46
CA ARG A 5 9.09 11.83 -8.63
C ARG A 5 9.93 12.06 -7.38
N CYS A 6 9.74 13.19 -6.70
CA CYS A 6 10.54 13.58 -5.53
C CYS A 6 9.97 13.10 -4.19
N GLY A 7 8.77 12.53 -4.18
CA GLY A 7 8.06 12.16 -2.95
C GLY A 7 7.24 13.30 -2.34
N LEU A 8 7.18 14.47 -2.98
CA LEU A 8 6.25 15.53 -2.57
C LEU A 8 4.82 15.06 -2.84
N ASP A 9 3.92 15.21 -1.85
CA ASP A 9 2.49 14.92 -1.99
C ASP A 9 1.84 15.87 -3.00
N CYS A 10 1.83 15.46 -4.27
CA CYS A 10 1.23 16.21 -5.36
C CYS A 10 -0.29 16.08 -5.42
N GLU A 11 -0.91 15.24 -4.58
CA GLU A 11 -2.37 15.12 -4.52
C GLU A 11 -2.95 16.18 -3.61
N ASN A 12 -2.33 16.42 -2.45
CA ASN A 12 -2.79 17.40 -1.46
C ASN A 12 -1.95 18.69 -1.44
N CYS A 13 -1.21 18.99 -2.52
CA CYS A 13 -0.38 20.20 -2.61
C CYS A 13 -1.21 21.45 -2.89
N LYS A 14 -1.18 22.45 -1.99
CA LYS A 14 -1.86 23.75 -2.18
C LYS A 14 -1.54 24.43 -3.52
N TRP A 15 -0.28 24.34 -3.96
CA TRP A 15 0.18 24.96 -5.22
C TRP A 15 -0.46 24.34 -6.46
N LYS A 16 -1.00 23.13 -6.35
CA LYS A 16 -1.71 22.47 -7.44
C LYS A 16 -3.04 23.14 -7.74
N GLU A 17 -3.77 23.53 -6.70
CA GLU A 17 -5.04 24.23 -6.84
C GLU A 17 -4.80 25.69 -7.24
N ASP A 18 -3.93 26.38 -6.50
CA ASP A 18 -3.69 27.81 -6.68
C ASP A 18 -3.08 28.17 -8.03
N PHE A 19 -2.26 27.27 -8.61
CA PHE A 19 -1.51 27.53 -9.85
C PHE A 19 -1.81 26.52 -10.97
N GLY A 20 -2.82 25.67 -10.81
CA GLY A 20 -3.19 24.66 -11.82
C GLY A 20 -2.05 23.67 -12.15
N CYS A 21 -1.23 23.31 -11.16
CA CYS A 21 -0.05 22.46 -11.38
C CYS A 21 -0.44 21.07 -11.88
N GLY A 22 0.03 20.66 -13.06
CA GLY A 22 -0.21 19.30 -13.56
C GLY A 22 0.51 18.20 -12.77
N GLY A 23 1.52 18.54 -11.98
CA GLY A 23 2.39 17.60 -11.27
C GLY A 23 3.48 16.99 -12.17
N CYS A 24 4.64 16.67 -11.58
CA CYS A 24 5.84 16.30 -12.34
C CYS A 24 5.70 15.01 -13.17
N ILE A 25 4.87 14.04 -12.76
CA ILE A 25 4.65 12.81 -13.55
C ILE A 25 3.85 13.13 -14.81
N LYS A 26 2.74 13.88 -14.68
CA LYS A 26 1.85 14.20 -15.81
C LYS A 26 2.50 15.15 -16.82
N THR A 27 3.35 16.07 -16.34
CA THR A 27 3.95 17.12 -17.18
C THR A 27 5.37 16.80 -17.67
N GLY A 28 5.86 15.57 -17.46
CA GLY A 28 7.21 15.19 -17.88
C GLY A 28 8.33 15.94 -17.14
N GLY A 29 8.09 16.32 -15.89
CA GLY A 29 9.06 17.02 -15.04
C GLY A 29 8.95 18.54 -15.03
N ASN A 30 7.83 19.08 -15.52
CA ASN A 30 7.55 20.53 -15.56
C ASN A 30 6.37 20.89 -14.64
N PRO A 31 6.55 20.95 -13.31
CA PRO A 31 5.53 21.49 -12.39
C PRO A 31 5.25 22.99 -12.68
N PHE A 32 4.40 23.63 -11.88
CA PHE A 32 3.94 25.02 -12.11
C PHE A 32 5.06 26.05 -12.30
N HIS A 33 6.25 25.79 -11.76
CA HIS A 33 7.43 26.67 -11.86
C HIS A 33 8.40 26.28 -12.99
N GLY A 34 7.99 25.44 -13.95
CA GLY A 34 8.82 25.01 -15.08
C GLY A 34 9.69 23.78 -14.82
N GLU A 35 10.78 23.61 -15.59
CA GLU A 35 11.64 22.42 -15.52
C GLU A 35 12.23 22.21 -14.13
N CYS A 36 11.95 21.06 -13.52
CA CYS A 36 12.49 20.70 -12.21
C CYS A 36 13.79 19.91 -12.36
N ARG A 37 14.91 20.46 -11.83
CA ARG A 37 16.24 19.80 -11.86
C ARG A 37 16.23 18.38 -11.26
N LEU A 38 15.42 18.14 -10.25
CA LEU A 38 15.31 16.82 -9.60
C LEU A 38 14.50 15.85 -10.49
N ALA A 39 13.41 16.31 -11.08
CA ALA A 39 12.64 15.51 -12.03
C ALA A 39 13.48 15.14 -13.28
N LYS A 40 14.29 16.09 -13.78
CA LYS A 40 15.22 15.85 -14.89
C LYS A 40 16.26 14.78 -14.55
N CYS A 41 16.97 14.93 -13.42
CA CYS A 41 17.94 13.94 -12.95
C CYS A 41 17.32 12.54 -12.78
N CYS A 42 16.11 12.46 -12.21
CA CYS A 42 15.36 11.22 -12.07
C CYS A 42 15.09 10.55 -13.43
N GLN A 43 14.65 11.33 -14.42
CA GLN A 43 14.33 10.85 -15.77
C GLN A 43 15.57 10.42 -16.55
N GLU A 44 16.65 11.19 -16.49
CA GLU A 44 17.92 10.87 -17.16
C GLU A 44 18.54 9.56 -16.65
N LYS A 45 18.32 9.25 -15.37
CA LYS A 45 18.71 7.97 -14.75
C LYS A 45 17.75 6.82 -15.04
N GLY A 46 16.66 7.06 -15.78
CA GLY A 46 15.64 6.06 -16.09
C GLY A 46 14.73 5.69 -14.92
N HIS A 47 14.71 6.49 -13.87
CA HIS A 47 13.89 6.23 -12.68
C HIS A 47 12.47 6.78 -12.82
N VAL A 48 11.50 6.09 -12.21
CA VAL A 48 10.15 6.64 -12.07
C VAL A 48 10.14 7.67 -10.95
N HIS A 49 10.79 7.38 -9.82
CA HIS A 49 10.92 8.29 -8.68
C HIS A 49 12.30 8.18 -8.01
N CYS A 50 12.66 9.17 -7.18
CA CYS A 50 14.01 9.26 -6.60
C CYS A 50 14.38 8.10 -5.66
N GLY A 51 13.41 7.34 -5.14
CA GLY A 51 13.65 6.19 -4.28
C GLY A 51 14.42 5.05 -4.98
N GLU A 52 14.37 5.00 -6.31
CA GLU A 52 15.11 4.02 -7.10
C GLU A 52 16.62 4.31 -7.21
N CYS A 53 17.06 5.52 -6.85
CA CYS A 53 18.46 5.91 -6.98
C CYS A 53 19.38 5.00 -6.15
N GLY A 54 20.50 4.56 -6.74
CA GLY A 54 21.49 3.72 -6.05
C GLY A 54 22.14 4.40 -4.83
N GLU A 55 22.17 5.74 -4.83
CA GLU A 55 22.68 6.57 -3.72
C GLU A 55 21.55 7.13 -2.86
N PHE A 56 20.36 6.50 -2.85
CA PHE A 56 19.21 7.04 -2.13
C PHE A 56 19.38 6.97 -0.59
N PRO A 57 19.10 8.07 0.16
CA PRO A 57 18.76 9.40 -0.33
C PRO A 57 20.00 10.18 -0.78
N CYS A 58 20.01 10.66 -2.03
CA CYS A 58 21.17 11.37 -2.58
C CYS A 58 21.18 12.85 -2.18
N GLU A 59 22.35 13.49 -2.26
CA GLU A 59 22.54 14.90 -1.91
C GLU A 59 21.57 15.84 -2.61
N LEU A 60 21.23 15.57 -3.89
CA LEU A 60 20.27 16.38 -4.62
C LEU A 60 18.87 16.32 -3.97
N LEU A 61 18.36 15.13 -3.63
CA LEU A 61 17.08 15.00 -2.93
C LEU A 61 17.14 15.66 -1.53
N ILE A 62 18.27 15.49 -0.83
CA ILE A 62 18.52 16.10 0.48
C ILE A 62 18.50 17.63 0.41
N SER A 63 19.09 18.25 -0.62
CA SER A 63 19.05 19.70 -0.80
C SER A 63 17.63 20.24 -0.96
N PHE A 64 16.75 19.46 -1.58
CA PHE A 64 15.36 19.80 -1.81
C PHE A 64 14.52 19.71 -0.54
N THR A 65 14.76 18.72 0.31
CA THR A 65 14.07 18.61 1.59
C THR A 65 14.51 19.67 2.60
N ASN A 66 15.76 20.11 2.55
CA ASN A 66 16.32 21.06 3.52
C ASN A 66 16.31 22.52 3.03
N ASP A 67 15.63 22.79 1.91
CA ASP A 67 15.47 24.15 1.40
C ASP A 67 14.73 25.03 2.43
N GLU A 68 15.27 26.21 2.72
CA GLU A 68 14.73 27.06 3.81
C GLU A 68 13.33 27.60 3.52
N GLU A 69 12.98 27.77 2.25
CA GLU A 69 11.72 28.37 1.82
C GLU A 69 10.69 27.30 1.37
N ASN A 70 11.15 26.32 0.61
CA ASN A 70 10.34 25.31 -0.09
C ASN A 70 10.67 23.87 0.33
N GLY A 71 11.42 23.72 1.43
CA GLY A 71 11.78 22.44 2.02
C GLY A 71 10.60 21.70 2.64
N ASP A 72 10.87 20.50 3.14
CA ASP A 72 9.88 19.73 3.85
C ASP A 72 9.72 20.23 5.29
N ASN A 73 8.49 20.17 5.79
CA ASN A 73 8.21 20.33 7.20
C ASN A 73 7.38 19.11 7.68
N PRO A 74 7.97 18.15 8.41
CA PRO A 74 9.35 18.13 8.90
C PRO A 74 10.38 17.82 7.79
N PRO A 75 11.64 18.24 7.94
CA PRO A 75 12.72 17.84 7.05
C PRO A 75 12.79 16.31 6.91
N GLY A 76 12.87 15.83 5.67
CA GLY A 76 12.93 14.42 5.28
C GLY A 76 11.58 13.85 4.83
N ALA A 77 10.48 14.59 4.89
CA ALA A 77 9.15 14.05 4.56
C ALA A 77 9.08 13.42 3.16
N ARG A 78 9.64 14.06 2.12
CA ARG A 78 9.65 13.53 0.75
C ARG A 78 10.58 12.33 0.58
N VAL A 79 11.63 12.24 1.39
CA VAL A 79 12.51 11.05 1.44
C VAL A 79 11.71 9.87 1.95
N GLU A 80 10.93 10.05 3.01
CA GLU A 80 10.12 8.99 3.57
C GLU A 80 9.03 8.51 2.59
N VAL A 81 8.40 9.43 1.85
CA VAL A 81 7.50 9.06 0.76
C VAL A 81 8.24 8.28 -0.33
N CYS A 82 9.42 8.72 -0.76
CA CYS A 82 10.22 7.98 -1.75
C CYS A 82 10.59 6.56 -1.28
N ARG A 83 10.89 6.37 0.02
CA ARG A 83 11.14 5.05 0.61
C ARG A 83 9.91 4.16 0.47
N LYS A 84 8.73 4.66 0.84
CA LYS A 84 7.45 3.94 0.70
C LYS A 84 7.12 3.62 -0.76
N LEU A 85 7.34 4.55 -1.68
CA LEU A 85 7.15 4.31 -3.11
C LEU A 85 8.05 3.17 -3.62
N LYS A 86 9.32 3.14 -3.19
CA LYS A 86 10.27 2.08 -3.53
C LYS A 86 9.80 0.72 -2.99
N GLU A 87 9.32 0.69 -1.75
CA GLU A 87 8.78 -0.52 -1.13
C GLU A 87 7.56 -1.04 -1.88
N VAL A 88 6.60 -0.19 -2.23
CA VAL A 88 5.42 -0.57 -3.01
C VAL A 88 5.80 -1.05 -4.41
N GLN A 89 6.72 -0.35 -5.08
CA GLN A 89 7.20 -0.71 -6.41
C GLN A 89 7.93 -2.07 -6.43
N ASN A 90 8.64 -2.39 -5.34
CA ASN A 90 9.35 -3.66 -5.19
C ASN A 90 8.49 -4.76 -4.53
N SER A 91 7.26 -4.45 -4.13
CA SER A 91 6.34 -5.43 -3.53
C SER A 91 5.92 -6.46 -4.58
N ARG A 92 5.87 -7.73 -4.18
CA ARG A 92 5.33 -8.80 -5.04
C ARG A 92 3.87 -8.57 -5.40
N TYR A 93 3.12 -7.91 -4.51
CA TYR A 93 1.68 -7.66 -4.66
C TYR A 93 1.38 -6.15 -4.52
N PRO A 94 1.76 -5.32 -5.50
CA PRO A 94 1.59 -3.86 -5.41
C PRO A 94 0.12 -3.42 -5.37
N TRP A 95 -0.79 -4.27 -5.86
CA TRP A 95 -2.25 -4.07 -5.87
C TRP A 95 -2.93 -4.41 -4.53
N LEU A 96 -2.23 -5.04 -3.59
CA LEU A 96 -2.85 -5.71 -2.43
C LEU A 96 -3.72 -4.78 -1.57
N SER A 97 -3.14 -3.66 -1.14
CA SER A 97 -3.85 -2.72 -0.26
C SER A 97 -5.06 -2.08 -0.95
N GLU A 98 -4.94 -1.77 -2.23
CA GLU A 98 -6.02 -1.16 -3.03
C GLU A 98 -7.13 -2.18 -3.27
N TYR A 99 -6.78 -3.43 -3.61
CA TYR A 99 -7.75 -4.51 -3.82
C TYR A 99 -8.58 -4.83 -2.57
N CYS A 100 -7.98 -4.75 -1.38
CA CYS A 100 -8.72 -4.85 -0.13
C CYS A 100 -9.62 -3.62 0.07
N ALA A 101 -9.09 -2.40 -0.11
CA ALA A 101 -9.86 -1.18 0.10
C ALA A 101 -11.06 -1.02 -0.86
N ASP A 102 -11.00 -1.62 -2.04
CA ASP A 102 -12.04 -1.52 -3.08
C ASP A 102 -13.28 -2.43 -2.82
N LYS A 103 -13.30 -3.20 -1.73
CA LYS A 103 -14.47 -4.02 -1.41
C LYS A 103 -15.63 -3.13 -0.92
N PRO A 104 -16.89 -3.40 -1.31
CA PRO A 104 -18.05 -2.64 -0.84
C PRO A 104 -18.11 -2.48 0.68
N GLY A 105 -18.19 -1.22 1.15
CA GLY A 105 -18.25 -0.92 2.58
C GLY A 105 -16.98 -1.30 3.35
N ALA A 106 -15.85 -1.47 2.67
CA ALA A 106 -14.57 -1.69 3.32
C ALA A 106 -14.11 -0.44 4.05
N GLU A 107 -13.59 -0.66 5.25
CA GLU A 107 -12.95 0.33 6.08
C GLU A 107 -11.54 -0.16 6.43
N SER A 108 -10.61 0.76 6.67
CA SER A 108 -9.26 0.38 7.11
C SER A 108 -8.77 1.23 8.27
N ASP A 109 -8.03 0.60 9.18
CA ASP A 109 -7.28 1.27 10.23
C ASP A 109 -5.84 0.74 10.32
N PHE A 110 -4.98 1.49 11.00
CA PHE A 110 -3.62 1.07 11.29
C PHE A 110 -3.44 0.93 12.80
N LYS A 111 -3.02 -0.26 13.24
CA LYS A 111 -2.67 -0.57 14.64
C LYS A 111 -1.18 -0.48 14.82
N VAL A 112 -0.71 0.63 15.39
CA VAL A 112 0.71 0.94 15.60
C VAL A 112 1.36 -0.09 16.51
N GLU A 113 0.64 -0.54 17.55
CA GLU A 113 1.09 -1.53 18.52
C GLU A 113 1.45 -2.88 17.90
N TRP A 114 0.83 -3.22 16.76
CA TRP A 114 1.06 -4.49 16.07
C TRP A 114 1.71 -4.30 14.70
N GLN A 115 1.81 -3.05 14.23
CA GLN A 115 2.22 -2.70 12.88
C GLN A 115 1.32 -3.32 11.80
N TRP A 116 0.00 -3.33 12.03
CA TRP A 116 -0.97 -3.97 11.14
C TRP A 116 -1.88 -2.94 10.51
N LYS A 117 -1.96 -2.94 9.17
CA LYS A 117 -3.05 -2.31 8.44
C LYS A 117 -4.19 -3.32 8.31
N ARG A 118 -5.31 -3.07 8.98
CA ARG A 118 -6.46 -3.98 8.98
C ARG A 118 -7.51 -3.49 8.02
N PHE A 119 -8.12 -4.42 7.30
CA PHE A 119 -9.26 -4.18 6.44
C PHE A 119 -10.47 -4.89 7.02
N MET A 120 -11.56 -4.14 7.16
CA MET A 120 -12.75 -4.53 7.88
C MET A 120 -13.98 -4.19 7.04
N VAL A 121 -15.08 -4.88 7.34
CA VAL A 121 -16.41 -4.50 6.87
C VAL A 121 -17.36 -4.64 8.04
N ASP A 122 -18.16 -3.62 8.30
CA ASP A 122 -19.09 -3.58 9.45
C ASP A 122 -18.38 -3.87 10.79
N GLY A 123 -17.19 -3.27 10.97
CA GLY A 123 -16.33 -3.47 12.16
C GLY A 123 -15.69 -4.86 12.29
N LYS A 124 -15.85 -5.76 11.31
CA LYS A 124 -15.29 -7.12 11.32
C LYS A 124 -14.14 -7.25 10.33
N MET A 125 -12.97 -7.64 10.83
CA MET A 125 -11.76 -7.83 10.02
C MET A 125 -11.89 -9.03 9.09
N TYR A 126 -11.48 -8.85 7.83
CA TYR A 126 -11.34 -9.93 6.84
C TYR A 126 -9.91 -10.03 6.29
N ALA A 127 -9.11 -8.97 6.34
CA ALA A 127 -7.71 -9.01 5.94
C ALA A 127 -6.85 -8.11 6.83
N ALA A 128 -5.58 -8.45 6.99
CA ALA A 128 -4.59 -7.57 7.60
C ALA A 128 -3.26 -7.68 6.86
N VAL A 129 -2.66 -6.55 6.50
CA VAL A 129 -1.28 -6.46 6.03
C VAL A 129 -0.40 -6.14 7.23
N CYS A 130 0.43 -7.10 7.60
CA CYS A 130 1.32 -7.05 8.76
C CYS A 130 2.71 -6.65 8.31
N LYS A 131 3.31 -5.68 9.00
CA LYS A 131 4.67 -5.25 8.72
C LYS A 131 5.70 -6.01 9.56
N ASP A 132 6.92 -6.13 9.04
CA ASP A 132 8.08 -6.62 9.78
C ASP A 132 8.67 -5.54 10.70
N LYS A 133 9.82 -5.86 11.33
CA LYS A 133 10.50 -4.94 12.27
C LYS A 133 11.07 -3.70 11.56
N GLU A 134 11.32 -3.82 10.26
CA GLU A 134 11.82 -2.78 9.39
C GLU A 134 10.69 -1.93 8.77
N GLY A 135 9.41 -2.26 9.07
CA GLY A 135 8.24 -1.53 8.60
C GLY A 135 7.76 -1.95 7.21
N ARG A 136 8.32 -3.01 6.63
CA ARG A 136 7.96 -3.50 5.28
C ARG A 136 6.76 -4.43 5.37
N ASP A 137 5.88 -4.35 4.38
CA ASP A 137 4.76 -5.30 4.27
C ASP A 137 5.31 -6.72 4.14
N TYR A 138 4.93 -7.59 5.07
CA TYR A 138 5.55 -8.91 5.24
C TYR A 138 4.55 -10.07 5.14
N LEU A 139 3.38 -9.93 5.76
CA LEU A 139 2.33 -10.96 5.72
C LEU A 139 0.98 -10.35 5.34
N LEU A 140 0.23 -11.05 4.51
CA LEU A 140 -1.22 -10.89 4.40
C LEU A 140 -1.89 -11.94 5.26
N THR A 141 -2.68 -11.54 6.25
CA THR A 141 -3.45 -12.46 7.10
C THR A 141 -4.94 -12.38 6.76
N VAL A 142 -5.56 -13.51 6.40
CA VAL A 142 -6.96 -13.62 6.00
C VAL A 142 -7.69 -14.74 6.74
N LYS A 143 -9.02 -14.63 6.85
CA LYS A 143 -9.88 -15.64 7.49
C LYS A 143 -10.44 -16.59 6.43
N LEU A 144 -10.29 -17.88 6.62
CA LEU A 144 -10.80 -18.91 5.72
C LEU A 144 -11.57 -19.99 6.49
N PRO A 145 -12.45 -20.75 5.80
CA PRO A 145 -12.92 -22.03 6.30
C PRO A 145 -11.74 -22.96 6.67
N PRO A 146 -11.83 -23.73 7.77
CA PRO A 146 -10.71 -24.53 8.26
C PRO A 146 -10.13 -25.51 7.24
N ASP A 147 -11.01 -26.21 6.51
CA ASP A 147 -10.69 -27.18 5.46
C ASP A 147 -9.95 -26.55 4.29
N LEU A 148 -10.43 -25.40 3.82
CA LEU A 148 -9.76 -24.64 2.77
C LEU A 148 -8.38 -24.14 3.22
N GLY A 149 -8.31 -23.58 4.43
CA GLY A 149 -7.04 -23.10 4.99
C GLY A 149 -6.01 -24.21 5.12
N GLU A 150 -6.42 -25.39 5.61
CA GLU A 150 -5.56 -26.56 5.70
C GLU A 150 -5.05 -27.03 4.33
N GLY A 151 -5.94 -27.17 3.35
CA GLY A 151 -5.57 -27.59 2.00
C GLY A 151 -4.59 -26.63 1.31
N LEU A 152 -4.76 -25.31 1.53
CA LEU A 152 -3.85 -24.32 0.99
C LEU A 152 -2.47 -24.37 1.63
N ARG A 153 -2.38 -24.50 2.96
CA ARG A 153 -1.10 -24.65 3.67
C ARG A 153 -0.37 -25.94 3.30
N ALA A 154 -1.10 -27.01 2.97
CA ALA A 154 -0.50 -28.26 2.48
C ALA A 154 0.07 -28.12 1.07
N ARG A 155 -0.49 -27.24 0.24
CA ARG A 155 -0.11 -27.06 -1.17
C ARG A 155 0.93 -25.95 -1.39
N TYR A 156 0.91 -24.91 -0.58
CA TYR A 156 1.76 -23.72 -0.75
C TYR A 156 2.57 -23.45 0.52
N HIS A 157 3.89 -23.56 0.42
CA HIS A 157 4.81 -23.35 1.55
C HIS A 157 4.77 -21.92 2.12
N ASP A 158 4.41 -20.95 1.28
CA ASP A 158 4.25 -19.54 1.63
C ASP A 158 2.94 -19.19 2.32
N ILE A 159 2.02 -20.16 2.42
CA ILE A 159 0.77 -20.03 3.18
C ILE A 159 0.97 -20.76 4.50
N ILE A 160 1.00 -20.00 5.60
CA ILE A 160 1.27 -20.50 6.95
C ILE A 160 0.06 -20.28 7.88
N PRO A 161 0.00 -20.94 9.04
CA PRO A 161 -1.04 -20.66 10.03
C PRO A 161 -1.03 -19.18 10.45
N GLY A 162 -2.21 -18.63 10.70
CA GLY A 162 -2.39 -17.20 10.97
C GLY A 162 -1.49 -16.67 12.08
N TYR A 163 -0.64 -15.71 11.73
CA TYR A 163 0.29 -15.06 12.65
C TYR A 163 -0.49 -14.23 13.69
N TYR A 164 -0.16 -14.40 14.98
CA TYR A 164 -0.89 -13.81 16.14
C TYR A 164 -2.42 -14.00 16.16
N CYS A 165 -2.96 -14.94 15.37
CA CYS A 165 -4.39 -15.18 15.24
C CYS A 165 -4.76 -16.63 15.60
N ASN A 166 -6.06 -16.94 15.58
CA ASN A 166 -6.54 -18.32 15.68
C ASN A 166 -6.08 -19.11 14.45
N LYS A 167 -5.15 -20.04 14.66
CA LYS A 167 -4.45 -20.82 13.61
C LYS A 167 -5.34 -21.77 12.80
N ILE A 168 -6.58 -22.01 13.24
CA ILE A 168 -7.55 -22.84 12.53
C ILE A 168 -8.24 -22.02 11.43
N HIS A 169 -8.67 -20.80 11.77
CA HIS A 169 -9.47 -19.96 10.88
C HIS A 169 -8.67 -18.91 10.13
N TRP A 170 -7.51 -18.52 10.65
CA TRP A 170 -6.68 -17.50 10.03
C TRP A 170 -5.46 -18.12 9.38
N ASN A 171 -5.09 -17.57 8.23
CA ASN A 171 -3.97 -18.00 7.42
C ASN A 171 -3.17 -16.76 7.04
N SER A 172 -1.85 -16.87 7.02
CA SER A 172 -0.97 -15.78 6.61
C SER A 172 -0.21 -16.18 5.33
N VAL A 173 -0.19 -15.29 4.34
CA VAL A 173 0.57 -15.41 3.10
C VAL A 173 1.83 -14.55 3.21
N ARG A 174 2.99 -15.15 2.93
CA ARG A 174 4.26 -14.44 2.78
C ARG A 174 4.24 -13.51 1.57
N LEU A 175 4.47 -12.22 1.81
CA LEU A 175 4.44 -11.21 0.75
C LEU A 175 5.74 -11.15 -0.06
N ASP A 176 6.78 -11.83 0.39
CA ASP A 176 8.03 -12.12 -0.32
C ASP A 176 8.04 -13.51 -0.99
N GLY A 177 6.94 -14.27 -0.88
CA GLY A 177 6.79 -15.61 -1.43
C GLY A 177 6.23 -15.66 -2.87
N GLU A 178 5.89 -16.86 -3.32
CA GLU A 178 5.54 -17.15 -4.72
C GLU A 178 4.05 -17.52 -4.95
N VAL A 179 3.17 -17.21 -4.01
CA VAL A 179 1.72 -17.48 -4.17
C VAL A 179 1.18 -16.72 -5.40
N PRO A 180 0.48 -17.39 -6.35
CA PRO A 180 -0.03 -16.70 -7.53
C PRO A 180 -1.03 -15.59 -7.19
N ASP A 181 -0.97 -14.48 -7.92
CA ASP A 181 -1.82 -13.30 -7.70
C ASP A 181 -3.31 -13.65 -7.63
N ASP A 182 -3.79 -14.48 -8.56
CA ASP A 182 -5.18 -14.90 -8.62
C ASP A 182 -5.61 -15.67 -7.37
N LEU A 183 -4.71 -16.47 -6.80
CA LEU A 183 -4.98 -17.18 -5.55
C LEU A 183 -5.01 -16.21 -4.37
N VAL A 184 -4.09 -15.23 -4.31
CA VAL A 184 -4.10 -14.22 -3.24
C VAL A 184 -5.39 -13.39 -3.30
N LYS A 185 -5.85 -13.01 -4.50
CA LYS A 185 -7.14 -12.33 -4.67
C LYS A 185 -8.31 -13.21 -4.23
N ASP A 186 -8.35 -14.47 -4.68
CA ASP A 186 -9.41 -15.41 -4.36
C ASP A 186 -9.55 -15.65 -2.84
N ILE A 187 -8.44 -15.80 -2.09
CA ILE A 187 -8.52 -15.97 -0.63
C ILE A 187 -8.95 -14.69 0.10
N ILE A 188 -8.62 -13.50 -0.42
CA ILE A 188 -9.13 -12.22 0.10
C ILE A 188 -10.63 -12.16 -0.11
N ASP A 189 -11.11 -12.49 -1.32
CA ASP A 189 -12.53 -12.50 -1.67
C ASP A 189 -13.32 -13.47 -0.81
N LYS A 190 -12.83 -14.71 -0.64
CA LYS A 190 -13.47 -15.69 0.25
C LYS A 190 -13.50 -15.22 1.70
N SER A 191 -12.45 -14.56 2.17
CA SER A 191 -12.43 -14.01 3.53
C SER A 191 -13.47 -12.91 3.71
N TYR A 192 -13.53 -11.96 2.77
CA TYR A 192 -14.53 -10.90 2.75
C TYR A 192 -15.96 -11.48 2.71
N GLU A 193 -16.23 -12.40 1.79
CA GLU A 193 -17.52 -13.09 1.69
C GLU A 193 -17.90 -13.84 2.96
N LEU A 194 -16.93 -14.49 3.62
CA LEU A 194 -17.16 -15.21 4.86
C LEU A 194 -17.62 -14.26 5.97
N ILE A 195 -17.04 -13.06 6.04
CA ILE A 195 -17.49 -12.02 6.98
C ILE A 195 -18.89 -11.52 6.62
N ILE A 196 -19.15 -11.21 5.34
CA ILE A 196 -20.46 -10.75 4.85
C ILE A 196 -21.56 -11.78 5.14
N LYS A 197 -21.31 -13.07 4.87
CA LYS A 197 -22.25 -14.16 5.15
C LYS A 197 -22.59 -14.27 6.64
N GLY A 198 -21.71 -13.82 7.53
CA GLY A 198 -21.93 -13.74 8.97
C GLY A 198 -22.71 -12.49 9.45
N LEU A 199 -23.15 -11.61 8.54
CA LEU A 199 -24.00 -10.44 8.84
C LEU A 199 -25.48 -10.75 8.58
N SER A 200 -26.38 -9.90 9.08
CA SER A 200 -27.83 -10.04 8.80
C SER A 200 -28.13 -9.80 7.33
N LYS A 201 -29.21 -10.39 6.80
CA LYS A 201 -29.61 -10.21 5.38
C LYS A 201 -29.88 -8.75 5.01
N LYS A 202 -30.43 -7.97 5.94
CA LYS A 202 -30.60 -6.52 5.79
C LYS A 202 -29.25 -5.85 5.59
N ARG A 203 -28.28 -6.14 6.45
CA ARG A 203 -26.96 -5.51 6.39
C ARG A 203 -26.15 -5.93 5.17
N GLN A 204 -26.24 -7.21 4.77
CA GLN A 204 -25.64 -7.70 3.51
C GLN A 204 -26.12 -6.88 2.31
N LYS A 205 -27.43 -6.61 2.22
CA LYS A 205 -28.01 -5.80 1.14
C LYS A 205 -27.49 -4.36 1.17
N GLU A 206 -27.54 -3.70 2.33
CA GLU A 206 -27.04 -2.33 2.49
C GLU A 206 -25.57 -2.21 2.05
N ILE A 207 -24.70 -3.15 2.45
CA ILE A 207 -23.29 -3.14 2.07
C ILE A 207 -23.10 -3.35 0.57
N SER A 208 -23.89 -4.23 -0.06
CA SER A 208 -23.79 -4.46 -1.51
C SER A 208 -24.16 -3.25 -2.37
N GLU A 209 -24.87 -2.28 -1.79
CA GLU A 209 -25.24 -1.02 -2.44
C GLU A 209 -24.19 0.09 -2.23
N LEU A 210 -23.20 -0.14 -1.36
CA LEU A 210 -22.06 0.75 -1.16
C LEU A 210 -20.97 0.48 -2.20
N ARG A 211 -20.32 1.54 -2.68
CA ARG A 211 -19.07 1.46 -3.44
C ARG A 211 -17.95 1.84 -2.51
#